data_AF-A0A4Q7JAR1-F1
#
_entry.id   AF-A0A4Q7JAR1-F1
#
_cell.length_a   1.000
_cell.length_b   1.000
_cell.length_c   1.000
_cell.angle_alpha   90.00
_cell.angle_beta   90.00
_cell.angle_gamma   90.00
#
_symmetry.space_group_name_H-M   'P 1'
#
loop_
_entity.id
_entity.type
_entity.pdbx_description
1 polymer ?
#
loop_
_entity_poly.entity_id
_entity_poly.type
_entity_poly.pdbx_seq_one_letter_code
_entity_poly.pdbx_strand_id
1 'polypeptide(L)'
;MNVVYAREPLPAQPGPSVFLAGPTPRSSTVPSWRPAALAELAGRGLTVFSPESRHDERPREYHHQVDWEAAALEAADVILFWIPRDLATMPGFTTNVEFGLWVRSGKVVLGCPPDCPNPERNRYLIWLAGRHGVPVTTTLPGTVEAALALLSARQGRDAGAGQLG
;
A
#
# COMPACT_ATOMS: atom_id res chain seq x y z
N MET A 1 -12.84 -2.75 -10.84
CA MET A 1 -11.62 -2.87 -10.04
C MET A 1 -11.13 -4.29 -10.20
N ASN A 2 -9.86 -4.46 -10.54
CA ASN A 2 -9.21 -5.76 -10.55
C ASN A 2 -8.39 -5.89 -9.27
N VAL A 3 -8.68 -6.87 -8.40
CA VAL A 3 -7.89 -7.10 -7.18
C VAL A 3 -7.06 -8.36 -7.38
N VAL A 4 -5.75 -8.19 -7.33
CA VAL A 4 -4.76 -9.26 -7.45
C VAL A 4 -4.19 -9.51 -6.06
N TYR A 5 -4.49 -10.69 -5.52
CA TYR A 5 -4.05 -11.10 -4.18
C TYR A 5 -2.69 -11.79 -4.23
N ALA A 6 -2.05 -11.91 -3.08
CA ALA A 6 -0.77 -12.57 -3.00
C ALA A 6 -0.83 -14.00 -3.56
N ARG A 7 0.21 -14.34 -4.35
CA ARG A 7 0.39 -15.63 -5.07
C ARG A 7 -0.50 -15.81 -6.28
N GLU A 8 -1.30 -14.82 -6.64
CA GLU A 8 -1.95 -14.78 -7.95
C GLU A 8 -0.96 -14.25 -9.00
N PRO A 9 -1.04 -14.70 -10.27
CA PRO A 9 -0.21 -14.16 -11.33
C PRO A 9 -0.35 -12.64 -11.44
N LEU A 10 0.76 -11.92 -11.40
CA LEU A 10 0.76 -10.48 -11.67
C LEU A 10 0.45 -10.25 -13.17
N PRO A 11 -0.48 -9.34 -13.51
CA PRO A 11 -0.75 -9.00 -14.90
C PRO A 11 0.46 -8.32 -15.52
N ALA A 12 0.80 -8.68 -16.76
CA ALA A 12 1.91 -8.06 -17.49
C ALA A 12 1.69 -6.56 -17.75
N GLN A 13 0.43 -6.14 -17.86
CA GLN A 13 0.02 -4.75 -18.02
C GLN A 13 -1.13 -4.46 -17.05
N PRO A 14 -0.85 -4.09 -15.79
CA PRO A 14 -1.89 -3.84 -14.79
C PRO A 14 -2.77 -2.61 -15.10
N GLY A 15 -2.33 -1.75 -16.02
CA GLY A 15 -2.88 -0.41 -16.15
C GLY A 15 -2.60 0.42 -14.88
N PRO A 16 -3.41 1.44 -14.59
CA PRO A 16 -3.26 2.24 -13.37
C PRO A 16 -3.36 1.35 -12.14
N SER A 17 -2.39 1.44 -11.23
CA SER A 17 -2.26 0.44 -10.16
C SER A 17 -1.88 1.00 -8.79
N VAL A 18 -2.41 0.37 -7.74
CA VAL A 18 -2.12 0.71 -6.34
C VAL A 18 -1.79 -0.55 -5.54
N PHE A 19 -0.68 -0.52 -4.78
CA PHE A 19 -0.37 -1.56 -3.80
C PHE A 19 -0.82 -1.15 -2.39
N LEU A 20 -1.47 -2.07 -1.65
CA LEU A 20 -1.93 -1.86 -0.28
C LEU A 20 -0.91 -2.34 0.76
N ALA A 21 0.06 -1.49 1.07
CA ALA A 21 1.10 -1.74 2.07
C ALA A 21 0.61 -1.38 3.48
N GLY A 22 1.04 -2.16 4.47
CA GLY A 22 0.62 -1.97 5.85
C GLY A 22 0.63 -3.27 6.65
N PRO A 23 0.53 -3.19 7.98
CA PRO A 23 0.50 -4.38 8.81
C PRO A 23 -0.71 -5.25 8.46
N THR A 24 -0.51 -6.57 8.52
CA THR A 24 -1.56 -7.58 8.45
C THR A 24 -1.84 -8.09 9.87
N PRO A 25 -3.12 -8.37 10.23
CA PRO A 25 -3.47 -8.97 11.52
C PRO A 25 -2.69 -10.26 11.81
N ARG A 26 -2.26 -10.43 13.06
CA ARG A 26 -1.59 -11.67 13.52
C ARG A 26 -2.54 -12.82 13.84
N SER A 27 -3.84 -12.53 13.97
CA SER A 27 -4.90 -13.51 14.23
C SER A 27 -6.14 -13.18 13.40
N SER A 28 -6.94 -14.20 13.10
CA SER A 28 -8.21 -14.05 12.37
C SER A 28 -9.29 -13.30 13.16
N THR A 29 -9.09 -13.09 14.46
CA THR A 29 -10.00 -12.33 15.33
C THR A 29 -9.83 -10.82 15.21
N VAL A 30 -8.76 -10.37 14.56
CA VAL A 30 -8.47 -8.95 14.35
C VAL A 30 -8.77 -8.64 12.89
N PRO A 31 -9.74 -7.76 12.58
CA PRO A 31 -10.13 -7.49 11.20
C PRO A 31 -9.02 -6.78 10.44
N SER A 32 -8.85 -7.11 9.17
CA SER A 32 -8.01 -6.34 8.26
C SER A 32 -8.64 -5.00 7.90
N TRP A 33 -7.82 -4.00 7.65
CA TRP A 33 -8.22 -2.69 7.11
C TRP A 33 -8.37 -2.70 5.58
N ARG A 34 -7.82 -3.71 4.89
CA ARG A 34 -7.80 -3.76 3.42
C ARG A 34 -9.19 -3.85 2.78
N PRO A 35 -10.18 -4.59 3.32
CA PRO A 35 -11.53 -4.57 2.78
C PRO A 35 -12.16 -3.17 2.73
N ALA A 36 -11.91 -2.33 3.75
CA ALA A 36 -12.39 -0.95 3.76
C ALA A 36 -11.66 -0.11 2.69
N ALA A 37 -10.35 -0.28 2.53
CA ALA A 37 -9.58 0.39 1.47
C ALA A 37 -10.06 -0.01 0.05
N LEU A 38 -10.37 -1.29 -0.15
CA LEU A 38 -10.92 -1.82 -1.41
C LEU A 38 -12.29 -1.22 -1.72
N ALA A 39 -13.13 -0.99 -0.71
CA ALA A 39 -14.42 -0.33 -0.89
C ALA A 39 -14.25 1.12 -1.39
N GLU A 40 -13.32 1.88 -0.82
CA GLU A 40 -13.00 3.26 -1.25
C GLU A 40 -12.39 3.32 -2.67
N LEU A 41 -11.64 2.29 -3.06
CA LEU A 41 -11.03 2.15 -4.40
C LEU A 41 -11.99 1.56 -5.44
N ALA A 42 -13.18 1.12 -5.04
CA ALA A 42 -14.16 0.53 -5.95
C ALA A 42 -14.60 1.53 -7.03
N GLY A 43 -14.88 1.02 -8.24
CA GLY A 43 -15.34 1.85 -9.37
C GLY A 43 -14.29 2.75 -10.03
N ARG A 44 -13.04 2.82 -9.52
CA ARG A 44 -11.99 3.71 -10.04
C ARG A 44 -11.25 3.22 -11.30
N GLY A 45 -11.63 2.05 -11.85
CA GLY A 45 -11.01 1.51 -13.07
C GLY A 45 -9.54 1.10 -12.96
N LEU A 46 -9.03 0.84 -11.74
CA LEU A 46 -7.64 0.50 -11.46
C LEU A 46 -7.44 -0.96 -11.01
N THR A 47 -6.19 -1.40 -11.04
CA THR A 47 -5.70 -2.65 -10.44
C THR A 47 -5.22 -2.40 -9.01
N VAL A 48 -5.66 -3.23 -8.06
CA VAL A 48 -5.20 -3.19 -6.67
C VAL A 48 -4.41 -4.45 -6.35
N PHE A 49 -3.17 -4.28 -5.91
CA PHE A 49 -2.36 -5.37 -5.37
C PHE A 49 -2.56 -5.45 -3.86
N SER A 50 -3.02 -6.61 -3.37
CA SER A 50 -3.20 -6.88 -1.95
C SER A 50 -2.24 -7.99 -1.51
N PRO A 51 -1.37 -7.78 -0.51
CA PRO A 51 -0.49 -8.83 0.01
C PRO A 51 -1.23 -9.91 0.81
N GLU A 52 -2.53 -9.73 1.08
CA GLU A 52 -3.34 -10.77 1.68
C GLU A 52 -3.66 -11.88 0.69
N SER A 53 -3.97 -13.06 1.21
CA SER A 53 -4.39 -14.22 0.43
C SER A 53 -5.87 -14.13 0.09
N ARG A 54 -6.26 -14.55 -1.13
CA ARG A 54 -7.68 -14.80 -1.40
C ARG A 54 -8.14 -15.95 -0.50
N HIS A 55 -9.17 -15.74 0.32
CA HIS A 55 -9.79 -16.74 1.21
C HIS A 55 -8.88 -17.34 2.32
N ASP A 56 -7.96 -16.57 2.90
CA ASP A 56 -7.11 -17.02 4.04
C ASP A 56 -6.30 -18.30 3.78
N GLU A 57 -6.03 -18.62 2.51
CA GLU A 57 -5.21 -19.77 2.16
C GLU A 57 -3.80 -19.62 2.76
N ARG A 58 -3.42 -20.51 3.68
CA ARG A 58 -2.12 -20.47 4.34
C ARG A 58 -0.98 -20.63 3.33
N PRO A 59 0.12 -19.87 3.45
CA PRO A 59 1.27 -20.04 2.58
C PRO A 59 1.78 -21.49 2.69
N ARG A 60 1.87 -22.18 1.55
CA ARG A 60 2.54 -23.48 1.47
C ARG A 60 4.06 -23.31 1.62
N GLU A 61 4.61 -22.19 1.13
CA GLU A 61 6.03 -21.85 1.19
C GLU A 61 6.20 -20.33 1.41
N TYR A 62 7.09 -19.95 2.33
CA TYR A 62 7.32 -18.55 2.75
C TYR A 62 7.97 -17.69 1.65
N HIS A 63 8.86 -18.27 0.84
CA HIS A 63 9.60 -17.55 -0.19
C HIS A 63 8.70 -16.98 -1.30
N HIS A 64 7.68 -17.74 -1.73
CA HIS A 64 6.76 -17.30 -2.78
C HIS A 64 5.92 -16.08 -2.39
N GLN A 65 5.66 -15.89 -1.09
CA GLN A 65 4.95 -14.70 -0.60
C GLN A 65 5.84 -13.45 -0.73
N VAL A 66 7.10 -13.56 -0.28
CA VAL A 66 8.04 -12.44 -0.28
C VAL A 66 8.38 -11.99 -1.69
N ASP A 67 8.62 -12.94 -2.60
CA ASP A 67 8.94 -12.63 -4.00
C ASP A 67 7.75 -11.97 -4.71
N TRP A 68 6.54 -12.44 -4.44
CA TRP A 68 5.32 -11.82 -4.98
C TRP A 68 5.14 -10.39 -4.47
N GLU A 69 5.30 -10.17 -3.16
CA GLU A 69 5.15 -8.84 -2.56
C GLU A 69 6.18 -7.86 -3.12
N ALA A 70 7.43 -8.29 -3.27
CA ALA A 70 8.49 -7.49 -3.89
C ALA A 70 8.15 -7.11 -5.34
N ALA A 71 7.76 -8.08 -6.17
CA ALA A 71 7.39 -7.84 -7.55
C ALA A 71 6.15 -6.95 -7.69
N ALA A 72 5.15 -7.13 -6.83
CA ALA A 72 3.94 -6.32 -6.81
C ALA A 72 4.20 -4.88 -6.34
N LEU A 73 5.06 -4.70 -5.34
CA LEU A 73 5.54 -3.38 -4.91
C LEU A 73 6.29 -2.67 -6.04
N GLU A 74 7.13 -3.38 -6.78
CA GLU A 74 7.83 -2.83 -7.95
C GLU A 74 6.85 -2.42 -9.06
N ALA A 75 5.92 -3.31 -9.42
CA ALA A 75 4.97 -3.11 -10.50
C ALA A 75 3.93 -2.00 -10.24
N ALA A 76 3.63 -1.69 -8.98
CA ALA A 76 2.61 -0.70 -8.65
C ALA A 76 3.03 0.74 -8.98
N ASP A 77 2.13 1.51 -9.59
CA ASP A 77 2.31 2.94 -9.88
C ASP A 77 2.32 3.78 -8.61
N VAL A 78 1.51 3.41 -7.62
CA VAL A 78 1.41 4.04 -6.30
C VAL A 78 1.41 2.98 -5.21
N ILE A 79 2.11 3.25 -4.11
CA ILE A 79 2.09 2.43 -2.90
C ILE A 79 1.37 3.22 -1.80
N LEU A 80 0.21 2.71 -1.38
CA LEU A 80 -0.57 3.24 -0.28
C LEU A 80 -0.15 2.51 0.99
N PHE A 81 0.53 3.21 1.90
CA PHE A 81 0.78 2.71 3.25
C PHE A 81 -0.34 3.15 4.19
N TRP A 82 -1.05 2.21 4.81
CA TRP A 82 -1.93 2.49 5.95
C TRP A 82 -1.44 1.74 7.18
N ILE A 83 -1.12 2.46 8.26
CA ILE A 83 -0.45 1.88 9.44
C ILE A 83 -1.24 2.15 10.73
N PRO A 84 -2.34 1.41 10.96
CA PRO A 84 -3.11 1.46 12.21
C PRO A 84 -2.39 0.70 13.32
N ARG A 85 -1.25 1.25 13.77
CA ARG A 85 -0.30 0.55 14.63
C ARG A 85 -0.94 0.05 15.91
N ASP A 86 -0.83 -1.25 16.12
CA ASP A 86 -1.08 -1.93 17.38
C ASP A 86 0.04 -2.96 17.59
N LEU A 87 0.89 -2.76 18.61
CA LEU A 87 2.02 -3.67 18.86
C LEU A 87 1.59 -5.08 19.28
N ALA A 88 0.36 -5.24 19.80
CA ALA A 88 -0.17 -6.55 20.14
C ALA A 88 -0.60 -7.30 18.87
N THR A 89 -1.39 -6.65 18.01
CA THR A 89 -2.12 -7.34 16.93
C THR A 89 -1.60 -7.05 15.52
N MET A 90 -1.08 -5.84 15.27
CA MET A 90 -0.67 -5.32 13.96
C MET A 90 0.61 -4.47 14.08
N PRO A 91 1.74 -5.06 14.50
CA PRO A 91 2.93 -4.30 14.86
C PRO A 91 3.71 -3.77 13.66
N GLY A 92 3.46 -4.25 12.43
CA GLY A 92 4.00 -3.72 11.17
C GLY A 92 5.53 -3.59 11.08
N PHE A 93 6.28 -4.57 11.57
CA PHE A 93 7.75 -4.50 11.56
C PHE A 93 8.34 -4.55 10.14
N THR A 94 7.85 -5.45 9.29
CA THR A 94 8.24 -5.53 7.86
C THR A 94 7.79 -4.29 7.11
N THR A 95 6.58 -3.80 7.38
CA THR A 95 6.05 -2.54 6.83
C THR A 95 6.98 -1.35 7.06
N ASN A 96 7.68 -1.28 8.20
CA ASN A 96 8.64 -0.19 8.45
C ASN A 96 9.83 -0.24 7.47
N VAL A 97 10.31 -1.44 7.16
CA VAL A 97 11.43 -1.67 6.24
C VAL A 97 11.00 -1.36 4.81
N GLU A 98 9.83 -1.86 4.39
CA GLU A 98 9.24 -1.56 3.08
C GLU A 98 9.02 -0.06 2.88
N PHE A 99 8.48 0.63 3.89
CA PHE A 99 8.31 2.08 3.83
C PHE A 99 9.67 2.77 3.63
N GLY A 100 10.69 2.38 4.41
CA GLY A 100 12.04 2.92 4.27
C GLY A 100 12.66 2.68 2.89
N LEU A 101 12.43 1.51 2.29
CA LEU A 101 12.90 1.17 0.95
C LEU A 101 12.25 2.06 -0.12
N TRP A 102 10.95 2.33 0.01
CA TRP A 102 10.16 3.00 -1.02
C TRP A 102 9.98 4.51 -0.82
N VAL A 103 10.30 5.08 0.34
CA VAL A 103 10.00 6.49 0.67
C VAL A 103 10.56 7.50 -0.33
N ARG A 104 11.66 7.18 -1.02
CA ARG A 104 12.31 8.06 -2.01
C ARG A 104 11.82 7.87 -3.44
N SER A 105 10.94 6.90 -3.69
CA SER A 105 10.50 6.51 -5.04
C SER A 105 9.57 7.52 -5.72
N GLY A 106 8.98 8.43 -4.96
CA GLY A 106 7.96 9.35 -5.47
C GLY A 106 6.62 8.68 -5.83
N LYS A 107 6.42 7.42 -5.42
CA LYS A 107 5.14 6.70 -5.58
C LYS A 107 4.43 6.38 -4.25
N VAL A 108 4.92 6.89 -3.12
CA VAL A 108 4.40 6.53 -1.80
C VAL A 108 3.43 7.58 -1.27
N VAL A 109 2.36 7.11 -0.62
CA VAL A 109 1.51 7.88 0.30
C VAL A 109 1.49 7.17 1.65
N LEU A 110 1.56 7.94 2.74
CA LEU A 110 1.51 7.41 4.11
C LEU A 110 0.22 7.84 4.82
N GLY A 111 -0.46 6.90 5.43
CA GLY A 111 -1.57 7.13 6.33
C GLY A 111 -1.30 6.53 7.71
N CYS A 112 -1.47 7.35 8.75
CA CYS A 112 -1.25 6.96 10.15
C CYS A 112 -2.41 7.51 10.98
N PRO A 113 -3.38 6.66 11.39
CA PRO A 113 -4.49 7.09 12.23
C PRO A 113 -3.98 7.52 13.61
N PRO A 114 -4.31 8.72 14.10
CA PRO A 114 -3.88 9.21 15.41
C PRO A 114 -4.57 8.50 16.58
N ASP A 115 -5.67 7.81 16.31
CA ASP A 115 -6.53 7.09 17.25
C ASP A 115 -6.25 5.58 17.31
N CYS A 116 -5.20 5.08 16.64
CA CYS A 116 -4.78 3.69 16.82
C CYS A 116 -4.15 3.44 18.19
N PRO A 117 -3.98 2.17 18.63
CA PRO A 117 -3.46 1.87 19.97
C PRO A 117 -2.05 2.38 20.26
N ASN A 118 -1.16 2.43 19.26
CA ASN A 118 0.23 2.86 19.43
C ASN A 118 0.67 3.89 18.37
N PRO A 119 0.03 5.08 18.32
CA PRO A 119 0.25 6.06 17.27
C PRO A 119 1.66 6.69 17.38
N GLU A 120 2.23 6.72 18.59
CA GLU A 120 3.57 7.24 18.84
C GLU A 120 4.66 6.44 18.13
N ARG A 121 4.40 5.17 17.79
CA ARG A 121 5.35 4.31 17.07
C ARG A 121 5.44 4.63 15.58
N ASN A 122 4.55 5.46 15.06
CA ASN A 122 4.61 5.93 13.67
C ASN A 122 5.40 7.25 13.52
N ARG A 123 5.84 7.89 14.62
CA ARG A 123 6.51 9.22 14.61
C ARG A 123 7.71 9.29 13.66
N TYR A 124 8.56 8.26 13.64
CA TYR A 124 9.72 8.26 12.75
C TYR A 124 9.33 8.14 11.27
N LEU A 125 8.31 7.34 10.95
CA LEU A 125 7.80 7.21 9.58
C LEU A 125 7.21 8.53 9.08
N ILE A 126 6.45 9.23 9.94
CA ILE A 126 5.88 10.54 9.64
C ILE A 126 6.99 11.58 9.40
N TRP A 127 8.01 11.61 10.27
CA TRP A 127 9.17 12.49 10.08
C TRP A 127 9.91 12.19 8.78
N LEU A 128 10.16 10.91 8.49
CA LEU A 128 10.85 10.48 7.27
C LEU A 128 10.04 10.79 6.01
N ALA A 129 8.71 10.63 6.06
CA ALA A 129 7.79 11.04 5.00
C ALA A 129 7.94 12.54 4.71
N GLY A 130 7.88 13.37 5.75
CA GLY A 130 8.06 14.82 5.63
C GLY A 130 9.41 15.20 5.02
N ARG A 131 10.50 14.53 5.43
CA ARG A 131 11.85 14.73 4.86
C ARG A 131 11.92 14.46 3.35
N HIS A 132 11.08 13.57 2.84
CA HIS A 132 11.06 13.17 1.43
C HIS A 132 9.85 13.69 0.65
N GLY A 133 9.03 14.57 1.24
CA GLY A 133 7.85 15.12 0.57
C GLY A 133 6.74 14.10 0.30
N VAL A 134 6.72 12.98 1.03
CA VAL A 134 5.65 11.98 0.95
C VAL A 134 4.39 12.53 1.63
N PRO A 135 3.21 12.53 0.97
CA PRO A 135 1.96 12.93 1.59
C PRO A 135 1.65 12.08 2.83
N VAL A 136 1.29 12.73 3.93
CA VAL A 136 0.88 12.09 5.18
C VAL A 136 -0.57 12.44 5.49
N THR A 137 -1.39 11.43 5.79
CA THR A 137 -2.80 11.62 6.16
C THR A 137 -3.13 10.85 7.43
N THR A 138 -4.31 11.12 8.00
CA THR A 138 -4.75 10.57 9.30
C THR A 138 -5.99 9.69 9.20
N THR A 139 -6.59 9.54 8.01
CA THR A 139 -7.77 8.71 7.79
C THR A 139 -7.56 7.79 6.59
N LEU A 140 -8.17 6.61 6.62
CA LEU A 140 -8.06 5.67 5.51
C LEU A 140 -8.63 6.26 4.20
N PRO A 141 -9.83 6.89 4.18
CA PRO A 141 -10.33 7.56 2.98
C PRO A 141 -9.41 8.68 2.49
N GLY A 142 -8.85 9.49 3.40
CA GLY A 142 -7.87 10.52 3.03
C GLY A 142 -6.60 9.96 2.42
N THR A 143 -6.15 8.79 2.90
CA THR A 143 -4.99 8.08 2.33
C THR A 143 -5.29 7.57 0.91
N VAL A 144 -6.49 7.03 0.69
CA VAL A 144 -6.96 6.58 -0.62
C VAL A 144 -7.05 7.73 -1.60
N GLU A 145 -7.65 8.85 -1.22
CA GLU A 145 -7.75 10.04 -2.08
C GLU A 145 -6.36 10.62 -2.42
N ALA A 146 -5.44 10.66 -1.46
CA ALA A 146 -4.05 11.06 -1.72
C ALA A 146 -3.33 10.11 -2.68
N ALA A 147 -3.59 8.80 -2.60
CA ALA A 147 -3.04 7.82 -3.53
C ALA A 147 -3.59 8.00 -4.95
N LEU A 148 -4.90 8.25 -5.09
CA LEU A 148 -5.54 8.52 -6.37
C LEU A 148 -5.00 9.82 -7.01
N ALA A 149 -4.85 10.88 -6.21
CA ALA A 149 -4.27 12.13 -6.68
C ALA A 149 -2.82 11.95 -7.17
N LEU A 150 -2.01 11.17 -6.44
CA LEU A 150 -0.65 10.85 -6.86
C LEU A 150 -0.63 10.02 -8.16
N LEU A 151 -1.54 9.04 -8.29
CA LEU A 151 -1.67 8.22 -9.48
C LEU A 151 -1.97 9.09 -10.72
N SER A 152 -2.98 9.96 -10.64
CA SER A 152 -3.32 10.88 -11.75
C SER A 152 -2.18 11.82 -12.10
N ALA A 153 -1.47 12.35 -11.10
CA ALA A 153 -0.32 13.22 -11.33
C ALA A 153 0.85 12.51 -12.02
N ARG A 154 1.03 11.20 -11.80
CA ARG A 154 2.07 10.39 -12.45
C ARG A 154 1.70 10.09 -13.90
N GLN A 155 0.46 9.69 -14.16
CA GLN A 155 -0.04 9.43 -15.51
C GLN A 155 0.08 10.65 -16.43
N GLY A 156 -0.17 11.86 -15.90
CA GLY A 156 0.01 13.11 -16.64
C GLY A 156 1.47 13.38 -17.04
N ARG A 157 2.44 12.97 -16.22
CA ARG A 157 3.88 13.13 -16.53
C ARG A 157 4.33 12.15 -17.61
N ASP A 158 3.90 10.89 -17.52
CA ASP A 158 4.28 9.86 -18.47
C ASP A 158 3.71 10.16 -19.87
N ALA A 159 2.46 10.66 -19.93
CA ALA A 159 1.86 11.12 -21.19
C ALA A 159 2.61 12.31 -21.82
N GLY A 160 3.11 13.24 -21.00
CA GLY A 160 3.89 14.39 -21.48
C GLY A 160 5.32 14.03 -21.91
N ALA A 161 5.94 13.04 -21.26
CA ALA A 161 7.27 12.55 -21.63
C ALA A 161 7.27 11.80 -22.98
N GLY A 162 6.17 11.09 -23.30
CA GLY A 162 6.02 10.35 -24.56
C GLY A 162 5.74 11.21 -25.79
N GLN A 163 5.43 12.50 -25.64
CA GLN A 163 5.19 13.43 -26.77
C GLN A 163 6.45 14.18 -27.24
N LEU A 164 7.56 14.06 -26.51
CA LEU A 164 8.82 14.75 -26.79
C LEU A 164 9.92 13.81 -27.34
N GLY A 165 9.56 12.56 -27.67
CA GLY A 165 10.46 11.52 -28.18
C GLY A 165 10.26 11.22 -29.66
#